data_AF-A0A1F8QS56-F1
#
_entry.id   AF-A0A1F8QS56-F1
#
_cell.length_a   1.000
_cell.length_b   1.000
_cell.length_c   1.000
_cell.angle_alpha   90.00
_cell.angle_beta   90.00
_cell.angle_gamma   90.00
#
_symmetry.space_group_name_H-M   'P 1'
#
loop_
_entity.id
_entity.type
_entity.pdbx_description
1 polymer ?
#
loop_
_entity_poly.entity_id
_entity_poly.type
_entity_poly.pdbx_seq_one_letter_code
_entity_poly.pdbx_strand_id
1 'polypeptide(L)'
;MRDSEPVTTNGPDVLPLDELITLLERAQAQIVSLLAEITPADLDRQVAFFGRRSMSIAEWLMFFYFHDTYHTGQTEILRQASGINDKVI
;
A
#
# COMPACT_ATOMS: atom_id res chain seq x y z
N MET A 1 -6.32 -9.59 -9.27
CA MET A 1 -6.54 -8.43 -10.17
C MET A 1 -6.12 -8.77 -11.61
N ARG A 2 -6.55 -9.91 -12.17
CA ARG A 2 -6.37 -10.17 -13.61
C ARG A 2 -7.65 -9.92 -14.41
N ASP A 3 -8.79 -9.88 -13.73
CA ASP A 3 -10.13 -9.81 -14.31
C ASP A 3 -10.91 -8.57 -13.85
N SER A 4 -10.20 -7.55 -13.36
CA SER A 4 -10.83 -6.27 -13.01
C SER A 4 -10.98 -5.46 -14.29
N GLU A 5 -12.21 -5.07 -14.61
CA GLU A 5 -12.48 -4.17 -15.73
C GLU A 5 -11.80 -2.80 -15.50
N PRO A 6 -11.29 -2.16 -16.57
CA PRO A 6 -10.66 -0.86 -16.45
C PRO A 6 -11.68 0.20 -15.99
N VAL A 7 -11.24 1.09 -15.10
CA VAL A 7 -12.01 2.28 -14.74
C VAL A 7 -11.98 3.24 -15.94
N THR A 8 -13.09 3.36 -16.64
CA THR A 8 -13.22 4.16 -17.88
C THR A 8 -14.06 5.42 -17.71
N THR A 9 -14.79 5.52 -16.60
CA THR A 9 -15.65 6.66 -16.27
C THR A 9 -15.69 6.83 -14.76
N ASN A 10 -16.09 8.01 -14.31
CA ASN A 10 -16.42 8.25 -12.91
C ASN A 10 -17.62 7.39 -12.50
N GLY A 11 -17.60 6.92 -11.25
CA GLY A 11 -18.67 6.14 -10.64
C GLY A 11 -18.63 6.29 -9.12
N PRO A 12 -19.66 5.84 -8.39
CA PRO A 12 -19.74 5.97 -6.94
C PRO A 12 -18.56 5.32 -6.19
N ASP A 13 -17.92 4.30 -6.79
CA ASP A 13 -16.79 3.58 -6.22
C ASP A 13 -15.42 4.04 -6.77
N VAL A 14 -15.40 5.08 -7.60
CA VAL A 14 -14.16 5.64 -8.17
C VAL A 14 -13.70 6.81 -7.32
N LEU A 15 -12.57 6.65 -6.65
CA LEU A 15 -11.95 7.72 -5.87
C LEU A 15 -11.17 8.69 -6.77
N PRO A 16 -11.40 10.01 -6.63
CA PRO A 16 -10.56 11.03 -7.25
C PRO A 16 -9.09 10.91 -6.80
N LEU A 17 -8.16 11.37 -7.66
CA LEU A 17 -6.73 11.27 -7.38
C LEU A 17 -6.31 12.04 -6.14
N ASP A 18 -6.82 13.26 -5.95
CA ASP A 18 -6.54 14.10 -4.78
C ASP A 18 -7.03 13.45 -3.47
N GLU A 19 -8.17 12.76 -3.53
CA GLU A 19 -8.66 11.97 -2.39
C GLU A 19 -7.76 10.77 -2.11
N LEU A 20 -7.30 10.05 -3.14
CA LEU A 20 -6.35 8.94 -2.99
C LEU A 20 -5.04 9.40 -2.36
N ILE A 21 -4.49 10.54 -2.77
CA ILE A 21 -3.27 11.11 -2.17
C ILE A 21 -3.52 11.48 -0.71
N THR A 22 -4.64 12.13 -0.40
CA THR A 22 -5.00 12.48 0.99
C THR A 22 -5.13 11.23 1.87
N LEU A 23 -5.75 10.17 1.35
CA LEU A 23 -5.88 8.89 2.07
C LEU A 23 -4.53 8.22 2.29
N LEU A 24 -3.62 8.28 1.30
CA LEU A 24 -2.27 7.76 1.41
C LEU A 24 -1.47 8.48 2.50
N GLU A 25 -1.48 9.82 2.51
CA GLU A 25 -0.80 10.63 3.54
C GLU A 25 -1.33 10.30 4.94
N ARG A 26 -2.66 10.22 5.07
CA ARG A 26 -3.30 9.84 6.34
C ARG A 26 -2.89 8.44 6.79
N ALA A 27 -2.87 7.47 5.89
CA ALA A 27 -2.48 6.10 6.19
C ALA A 27 -1.02 6.04 6.66
N GLN A 28 -0.10 6.75 5.98
CA GLN A 28 1.31 6.81 6.38
C GLN A 28 1.47 7.42 7.78
N ALA A 29 0.78 8.51 8.08
CA ALA A 29 0.83 9.12 9.43
C ALA A 29 0.32 8.15 10.51
N GLN A 30 -0.76 7.40 10.22
CA GLN A 30 -1.28 6.39 11.14
C GLN A 30 -0.30 5.24 11.34
N ILE A 31 0.32 4.74 10.27
CA ILE A 31 1.34 3.67 10.35
C ILE A 31 2.50 4.12 11.23
N VAL A 32 3.02 5.34 11.02
CA VAL A 32 4.10 5.90 11.85
C VAL A 32 3.71 5.96 13.33
N SER A 33 2.52 6.48 13.63
CA SER A 33 2.03 6.56 15.01
C SER A 33 1.89 5.19 15.66
N LEU A 34 1.37 4.20 14.93
CA LEU A 34 1.17 2.84 15.46
C LEU A 34 2.49 2.09 15.64
N LEU A 35 3.43 2.23 14.71
CA LEU A 35 4.75 1.62 14.82
C LEU A 35 5.57 2.21 15.97
N ALA A 36 5.32 3.46 16.36
CA ALA A 36 5.98 4.08 17.50
C ALA A 36 5.56 3.47 18.85
N GLU A 37 4.34 2.94 18.95
CA GLU A 37 3.78 2.38 20.18
C GLU A 37 3.72 0.85 20.19
N ILE A 38 4.08 0.19 19.09
CA ILE A 38 3.95 -1.26 18.96
C ILE A 38 4.88 -1.99 19.93
N THR A 39 4.37 -3.03 20.59
CA THR A 39 5.15 -3.85 21.52
C THR A 39 5.62 -5.16 20.87
N PRO A 40 6.63 -5.84 21.44
CA PRO A 40 7.01 -7.19 21.00
C PRO A 40 5.85 -8.19 21.04
N ALA A 41 4.97 -8.10 22.05
CA ALA A 41 3.80 -8.95 22.16
C ALA A 41 2.78 -8.69 21.03
N ASP A 42 2.64 -7.43 20.59
CA ASP A 42 1.82 -7.11 19.42
C ASP A 42 2.42 -7.71 18.14
N LEU A 43 3.74 -7.62 17.98
CA LEU A 43 4.45 -8.16 16.82
C LEU A 43 4.26 -9.68 16.69
N ASP A 44 4.25 -10.42 17.81
CA ASP A 44 4.05 -11.88 17.83
C ASP A 44 2.58 -12.29 17.61
N ARG A 45 1.64 -11.35 17.73
CA ARG A 45 0.22 -11.63 17.61
C ARG A 45 -0.10 -12.19 16.23
N GLN A 46 -0.85 -13.29 16.23
CA GLN A 46 -1.24 -14.02 15.03
C GLN A 46 -2.48 -13.37 14.40
N VAL A 47 -2.37 -13.01 13.12
CA VAL A 47 -3.47 -12.42 12.35
C VAL A 47 -3.59 -13.07 10.97
N ALA A 48 -4.82 -13.30 10.54
CA ALA A 48 -5.14 -13.83 9.23
C ALA A 48 -5.71 -12.73 8.34
N PHE A 49 -4.94 -12.29 7.35
CA PHE A 49 -5.42 -11.40 6.28
C PHE A 49 -5.81 -12.20 5.03
N PHE A 50 -6.75 -11.65 4.24
CA PHE A 50 -7.23 -12.23 2.98
C PHE A 50 -7.78 -13.67 3.08
N GLY A 51 -8.29 -14.07 4.26
CA GLY A 51 -8.80 -15.43 4.49
C GLY A 51 -7.74 -16.54 4.36
N ARG A 52 -6.45 -16.18 4.47
CA ARG A 52 -5.31 -17.10 4.31
C ARG A 52 -4.74 -17.56 5.66
N ARG A 53 -3.63 -18.29 5.58
CA ARG A 53 -2.76 -18.70 6.70
C ARG A 53 -2.50 -17.52 7.65
N SER A 54 -2.66 -17.79 8.95
CA SER A 54 -2.26 -16.88 10.01
C SER A 54 -0.74 -16.71 10.02
N MET A 55 -0.30 -15.46 10.14
CA MET A 55 1.11 -15.09 10.34
C MET A 55 1.17 -14.05 11.46
N SER A 56 2.35 -13.88 12.06
CA SER A 56 2.59 -12.82 13.03
C SER A 56 2.42 -11.44 12.40
N ILE A 57 2.13 -10.41 13.20
CA ILE A 57 2.11 -9.03 12.72
C ILE A 57 3.48 -8.63 12.16
N ALA A 58 4.58 -9.09 12.77
CA ALA A 58 5.92 -8.84 12.24
C ALA A 58 6.11 -9.35 10.80
N GLU A 59 5.68 -10.59 10.51
CA GLU A 59 5.75 -11.17 9.16
C GLU A 59 4.88 -10.39 8.17
N TRP A 60 3.68 -9.96 8.59
CA TRP A 60 2.82 -9.12 7.75
C TRP A 60 3.40 -7.73 7.50
N LEU A 61 3.98 -7.09 8.50
CA LEU A 61 4.65 -5.79 8.34
C LEU A 61 5.79 -5.89 7.32
N MET A 62 6.60 -6.94 7.42
CA MET A 62 7.66 -7.21 6.45
C MET A 62 7.10 -7.41 5.05
N PHE A 63 6.03 -8.21 4.91
CA PHE A 63 5.34 -8.40 3.63
C PHE A 63 4.85 -7.07 3.03
N PHE A 64 4.17 -6.23 3.83
CA PHE A 64 3.62 -4.97 3.34
C PHE A 64 4.71 -3.95 2.99
N TYR A 65 5.83 -3.93 3.71
CA TYR A 65 6.99 -3.11 3.36
C TYR A 65 7.55 -3.49 1.97
N PHE A 66 7.74 -4.79 1.70
CA PHE A 66 8.18 -5.23 0.38
C PHE A 66 7.14 -5.00 -0.71
N HIS A 67 5.86 -5.20 -0.41
CA HIS A 67 4.77 -4.93 -1.33
C HIS A 67 4.73 -3.45 -1.74
N ASP A 68 4.86 -2.53 -0.79
CA ASP A 68 4.86 -1.08 -1.05
C ASP A 68 6.05 -0.66 -1.92
N THR A 69 7.26 -1.12 -1.56
CA THR A 69 8.47 -0.84 -2.36
C THR A 69 8.39 -1.41 -3.78
N TYR A 70 7.82 -2.61 -3.94
CA TYR A 70 7.59 -3.21 -5.26
C TYR A 70 6.66 -2.37 -6.14
N HIS A 71 5.51 -1.92 -5.61
CA HIS A 71 4.55 -1.13 -6.36
C HIS A 71 4.99 0.32 -6.58
N THR A 72 5.80 0.86 -5.67
CA THR A 72 6.48 2.14 -5.88
C THR A 72 7.42 2.07 -7.09
N GLY A 73 8.21 0.99 -7.22
CA GLY A 73 9.05 0.77 -8.41
C GLY A 73 8.24 0.61 -9.71
N GLN A 74 7.10 -0.08 -9.68
CA GLN A 74 6.21 -0.16 -10.85
C GLN A 74 5.66 1.21 -11.26
N THR A 75 5.33 2.05 -10.28
CA THR A 75 4.84 3.41 -10.52
C THR A 75 5.91 4.26 -11.21
N GLU A 76 7.17 4.14 -10.80
CA GLU A 76 8.29 4.83 -11.44
C GLU A 76 8.49 4.39 -12.91
N ILE A 77 8.37 3.09 -13.19
CA ILE A 77 8.42 2.58 -14.57
C ILE A 77 7.29 3.21 -15.42
N LEU A 78 6.08 3.35 -14.88
CA LEU A 78 4.96 3.98 -15.58
C LEU A 78 5.19 5.48 -15.81
N ARG A 79 5.79 6.19 -14.85
CA ARG A 79 6.19 7.60 -15.03
C ARG A 79 7.14 7.74 -16.21
N GLN A 80 8.20 6.95 -16.25
CA GLN A 80 9.18 6.97 -17.34
C GLN A 80 8.54 6.62 -18.69
N ALA A 81 7.68 5.59 -18.73
CA ALA A 81 6.94 5.22 -19.93
C ALA A 81 6.00 6.33 -20.43
N SER A 82 5.51 7.20 -19.55
CA SER A 82 4.69 8.37 -19.90
C SER A 82 5.50 9.61 -20.30
N GLY A 83 6.84 9.51 -20.35
CA GLY A 83 7.74 10.60 -20.70
C GLY A 83 8.23 11.45 -19.52
N ILE A 84 7.85 11.08 -18.30
CA ILE A 84 8.28 11.72 -17.05
C ILE A 84 9.54 10.98 -16.55
N ASN A 85 10.71 11.49 -16.92
CA ASN A 85 12.02 10.84 -16.72
C ASN A 85 12.90 11.52 -15.66
N ASP A 86 12.33 12.37 -14.81
CA ASP A 86 13.04 12.88 -13.64
C ASP A 86 13.32 11.71 -12.68
N LYS A 87 14.57 11.63 -12.19
CA LYS A 87 14.91 10.59 -11.22
C LYS A 87 14.37 10.98 -9.85
N VAL A 88 13.26 10.36 -9.45
CA VAL A 88 12.66 10.53 -8.11
C VAL A 88 13.09 9.40 -7.17
N ILE A 89 13.38 8.21 -7.70
CA ILE A 89 13.77 7.00 -6.97
C ILE A 89 15.03 6.39 -7.59
#